data_AF-A0A821N8Q8-F1
#
_entry.id   AF-A0A821N8Q8-F1
#
_cell.length_a   1.000
_cell.length_b   1.000
_cell.length_c   1.000
_cell.angle_alpha   90.00
_cell.angle_beta   90.00
_cell.angle_gamma   90.00
#
_symmetry.space_group_name_H-M   'P 1'
#
loop_
_entity.id
_entity.type
_entity.pdbx_description
1 polymer ?
#
loop_
_entity_poly.entity_id
_entity_poly.type
_entity_poly.pdbx_seq_one_letter_code
_entity_poly.pdbx_strand_id
1 'polypeptide(L)'
;ETITSYYDAIIKLCHEYDPSMSQKMIISWLENGIKDSLKISIKRQMKALSDSARTTQAFLKIAKDEQELQEENVPERETTA
;
A
#
# COMPACT_ATOMS: atom_id res chain seq x y z
N GLU A 1 -9.88 9.12 -5.59
CA GLU A 1 -8.44 9.28 -5.29
C GLU A 1 -7.76 7.95 -5.50
N THR A 2 -6.62 7.93 -6.20
CA THR A 2 -5.82 6.71 -6.35
C THR A 2 -5.07 6.44 -5.04
N ILE A 3 -4.82 5.17 -4.71
CA ILE A 3 -4.09 4.79 -3.49
C ILE A 3 -2.70 5.45 -3.43
N THR A 4 -2.14 5.74 -4.60
CA THR A 4 -0.87 6.46 -4.78
C THR A 4 -0.91 7.87 -4.17
N SER A 5 -2.02 8.61 -4.33
CA SER A 5 -2.15 9.95 -3.72
C SER A 5 -2.21 9.88 -2.19
N TYR A 6 -2.86 8.85 -1.64
CA TYR A 6 -2.87 8.60 -0.19
C TYR A 6 -1.46 8.27 0.31
N TYR A 7 -0.73 7.39 -0.38
CA TYR A 7 0.61 6.99 0.02
C TYR A 7 1.62 8.14 -0.05
N ASP A 8 1.59 8.94 -1.11
CA ASP A 8 2.45 10.11 -1.24
C ASP A 8 2.19 11.13 -0.13
N ALA A 9 0.93 11.34 0.23
CA ALA A 9 0.55 12.22 1.34
C ALA A 9 1.09 11.71 2.69
N ILE A 10 0.95 10.41 2.98
CA ILE A 10 1.47 9.81 4.21
C ILE A 10 3.00 9.89 4.27
N ILE A 11 3.70 9.56 3.18
CA ILE A 11 5.17 9.61 3.13
C ILE A 11 5.65 11.04 3.36
N LYS A 12 5.01 12.02 2.71
CA LYS A 12 5.31 13.44 2.90
C LYS A 12 5.09 13.86 4.36
N LEU A 13 3.96 13.49 4.96
CA LEU A 13 3.67 13.80 6.36
C LEU A 13 4.67 13.15 7.33
N CYS A 14 5.07 11.90 7.07
CA CYS A 14 6.09 11.22 7.87
C CYS A 14 7.42 11.98 7.84
N HIS A 15 7.86 12.43 6.65
CA HIS A 15 9.10 13.20 6.50
C HIS A 15 9.01 14.63 7.04
N GLU A 16 7.84 15.28 6.97
CA GLU A 16 7.61 16.59 7.56
C GLU A 16 7.63 16.54 9.10
N TYR A 17 7.06 15.48 9.69
CA TYR A 17 7.04 15.29 11.14
C TYR A 17 8.40 14.86 11.70
N ASP A 18 9.05 13.88 11.05
CA ASP A 18 10.38 13.40 11.41
C ASP A 18 11.14 12.96 10.15
N PRO A 19 12.11 13.76 9.66
CA PRO A 19 12.91 13.41 8.50
C PRO A 19 13.69 12.09 8.65
N SER A 20 13.95 11.66 9.88
CA SER A 20 14.68 10.44 10.23
C SER A 20 13.78 9.25 10.57
N MET A 21 12.46 9.36 10.31
CA MET A 21 11.50 8.32 10.64
C MET A 21 11.88 6.97 10.01
N SER A 22 11.87 5.91 10.82
CA SER A 22 12.25 4.58 10.35
C SER A 22 11.26 4.03 9.30
N GLN A 23 11.77 3.26 8.34
CA GLN A 23 10.96 2.57 7.32
C GLN A 23 9.83 1.73 7.96
N LYS A 24 10.12 1.07 9.09
CA LYS A 24 9.14 0.27 9.83
C LYS A 24 7.96 1.11 10.33
N MET A 25 8.21 2.31 10.81
CA MET A 25 7.15 3.23 11.26
C MET A 25 6.33 3.75 10.08
N ILE A 26 6.98 4.15 8.99
CA ILE A 26 6.31 4.61 7.76
C ILE A 26 5.38 3.50 7.23
N ILE A 27 5.88 2.26 7.12
CA ILE A 27 5.06 1.11 6.70
C ILE A 27 3.86 0.92 7.62
N SER A 28 4.01 1.06 8.95
CA SER A 28 2.89 0.92 9.89
C SER A 28 1.80 1.98 9.66
N TRP A 29 2.16 3.21 9.27
CA TRP A 29 1.19 4.25 8.92
C TRP A 29 0.48 3.93 7.60
N LEU A 30 1.25 3.47 6.61
CA LEU A 30 0.70 3.08 5.32
C LEU A 30 -0.30 1.92 5.47
N GLU A 31 0.01 0.90 6.28
CA GLU A 31 -0.89 -0.23 6.58
C GLU A 31 -2.25 0.16 7.17
N ASN A 32 -2.35 1.31 7.83
CA ASN A 32 -3.58 1.77 8.45
C ASN A 32 -4.57 2.40 7.47
N GLY A 33 -4.10 2.90 6.32
CA GLY A 33 -4.99 3.47 5.29
C GLY A 33 -5.36 2.54 4.17
N ILE A 34 -4.93 1.28 4.24
CA ILE A 34 -5.29 0.27 3.25
C ILE A 34 -6.65 -0.31 3.59
N LYS A 35 -7.49 -0.50 2.56
CA LYS A 35 -8.74 -1.25 2.68
C LYS A 35 -8.47 -2.65 3.22
N ASP A 36 -9.29 -3.12 4.15
CA ASP A 36 -9.07 -4.44 4.78
C ASP A 36 -9.00 -5.60 3.76
N SER A 37 -9.70 -5.48 2.62
CA SER A 37 -9.65 -6.44 1.51
C SER A 37 -8.26 -6.62 0.90
N LEU A 38 -7.44 -5.57 0.88
CA LEU A 38 -6.07 -5.58 0.35
C LEU A 38 -5.04 -5.88 1.44
N LYS A 39 -5.35 -5.49 2.68
CA LYS A 39 -4.43 -5.53 3.83
C LYS A 39 -3.86 -6.93 4.10
N ILE A 40 -4.68 -7.97 3.99
CA ILE A 40 -4.24 -9.36 4.25
C ILE A 40 -3.22 -9.81 3.19
N SER A 41 -3.49 -9.57 1.91
CA SER A 41 -2.58 -9.97 0.83
C SER A 41 -1.26 -9.22 0.90
N ILE A 42 -1.32 -7.90 1.07
CA ILE A 42 -0.14 -7.04 1.17
C ILE A 42 0.74 -7.44 2.36
N LYS A 43 0.15 -7.70 3.54
CA LYS A 43 0.90 -8.19 4.71
C LYS A 43 1.58 -9.52 4.46
N ARG A 44 0.91 -10.45 3.76
CA ARG A 44 1.45 -11.76 3.42
C ARG A 44 2.68 -11.61 2.51
N GLN A 45 2.58 -10.78 1.47
CA GLN A 45 3.68 -10.52 0.54
C GLN A 45 4.86 -9.81 1.22
N MET A 46 4.58 -8.79 2.04
CA MET A 46 5.62 -8.10 2.83
C MET A 46 6.34 -9.04 3.82
N LYS A 47 5.61 -9.99 4.43
CA LYS A 47 6.20 -10.98 5.32
C LYS A 47 7.11 -11.97 4.58
N ALA A 48 6.83 -12.27 3.31
CA ALA A 48 7.65 -13.14 2.48
C ALA A 48 9.00 -12.51 2.09
N LEU A 49 9.12 -11.18 2.16
CA LEU A 49 10.38 -10.47 1.96
C LEU A 49 11.33 -10.66 3.15
N SER A 50 12.63 -10.67 2.86
CA SER A 50 13.69 -10.57 3.88
C SER A 50 13.63 -9.20 4.58
N ASP A 51 14.14 -9.12 5.80
CA ASP A 51 14.07 -7.88 6.60
C ASP A 51 14.75 -6.69 5.90
N SER A 52 15.83 -6.91 5.15
CA SER A 52 16.49 -5.87 4.35
C SER A 52 15.68 -5.40 3.13
N ALA A 53 14.76 -6.23 2.63
CA ALA A 53 13.89 -5.93 1.50
C ALA A 53 12.55 -5.30 1.92
N ARG A 54 12.22 -5.28 3.23
CA ARG A 54 11.00 -4.65 3.77
C ARG A 54 11.13 -3.13 3.86
N THR A 55 11.18 -2.50 2.69
CA THR A 55 11.23 -1.04 2.55
C THR A 55 9.85 -0.48 2.23
N THR A 56 9.68 0.83 2.45
CA THR A 56 8.49 1.58 2.04
C THR A 56 8.25 1.42 0.53
N GLN A 57 9.31 1.44 -0.29
CA GLN A 57 9.17 1.24 -1.73
C GLN A 57 8.63 -0.15 -2.09
N ALA A 58 9.09 -1.21 -1.41
CA ALA A 58 8.56 -2.56 -1.63
C ALA A 58 7.07 -2.64 -1.26
N PHE A 59 6.68 -2.00 -0.16
CA PHE A 59 5.29 -1.91 0.26
C PHE A 59 4.41 -1.24 -0.80
N LEU A 60 4.84 -0.08 -1.33
CA LEU A 60 4.10 0.66 -2.35
C LEU A 60 3.90 -0.17 -3.61
N LYS A 61 4.95 -0.88 -4.04
CA LYS A 61 4.89 -1.74 -5.22
C LYS A 61 3.85 -2.85 -5.02
N ILE A 62 3.95 -3.61 -3.93
CA ILE A 62 3.01 -4.69 -3.59
C ILE A 62 1.57 -4.16 -3.51
N ALA A 63 1.38 -3.02 -2.87
CA ALA A 63 0.06 -2.45 -2.70
C ALA A 63 -0.58 -2.00 -4.02
N LYS A 64 0.24 -1.50 -4.95
CA LYS A 64 -0.20 -1.14 -6.29
C LYS A 64 -0.55 -2.38 -7.11
N ASP A 65 0.34 -3.37 -7.12
CA ASP A 65 0.16 -4.64 -7.85
C ASP A 65 -1.13 -5.35 -7.38
N GLU A 66 -1.39 -5.38 -6.06
CA GLU A 66 -2.61 -5.99 -5.50
C GLU A 66 -3.88 -5.21 -5.87
N GLN A 67 -3.82 -3.88 -5.93
CA GLN A 67 -4.97 -3.09 -6.35
C GLN A 67 -5.29 -3.32 -7.83
N GLU A 68 -4.27 -3.32 -8.71
CA GLU A 68 -4.44 -3.59 -10.13
C GLU A 68 -5.06 -4.97 -10.35
N LEU A 69 -4.61 -6.00 -9.61
CA LEU A 69 -5.21 -7.34 -9.63
C LEU A 69 -6.67 -7.36 -9.17
N GLN A 70 -7.05 -6.57 -8.16
CA GLN A 70 -8.45 -6.50 -7.71
C GLN A 70 -9.32 -5.73 -8.70
N GLU A 71 -8.81 -4.67 -9.32
CA GLU A 71 -9.51 -3.90 -10.35
C GLU A 71 -9.72 -4.72 -11.63
N GLU A 72 -8.72 -5.52 -12.04
CA GLU A 72 -8.83 -6.45 -13.17
C GLU A 72 -9.82 -7.61 -12.90
N ASN A 73 -9.95 -8.03 -11.63
CA ASN A 73 -10.90 -9.07 -11.22
C ASN A 73 -12.32 -8.55 -10.90
N VAL A 74 -12.59 -7.24 -10.99
CA VAL A 74 -13.98 -6.76 -10.96
C VAL A 74 -14.60 -7.14 -12.31
N PRO A 75 -15.57 -8.08 -12.37
CA PRO A 75 -16.29 -8.32 -13.59
C PRO A 75 -17.01 -7.02 -13.94
N GLU A 76 -16.93 -6.58 -15.18
CA GLU A 76 -17.84 -5.58 -15.76
C GLU A 76 -19.27 -6.04 -15.49
N ARG A 77 -19.85 -5.68 -14.34
CA ARG A 77 -21.28 -5.77 -14.15
C ARG A 77 -21.88 -4.60 -14.91
N GLU A 78 -22.19 -4.92 -16.16
CA GLU A 78 -23.23 -4.35 -17.00
C GLU A 78 -24.05 -3.26 -16.31
N THR A 79 -24.08 -2.08 -16.91
CA THR A 79 -25.31 -1.29 -16.91
C THR A 79 -25.55 -0.76 -18.31
N THR A 80 -25.93 -1.68 -19.20
CA THR A 80 -26.94 -1.37 -20.21
C THR A 80 -28.29 -1.28 -19.50
N ALA A 81 -28.82 -0.07 -19.39
CA ALA A 81 -30.25 0.20 -19.27
C ALA A 81 -30.53 1.61 -19.80
#